data_AF-A0AAW2QI91-F1
#
_entry.id   AF-A0AAW2QI91-F1
#
_cell.length_a   1.000
_cell.length_b   1.000
_cell.length_c   1.000
_cell.angle_alpha   90.00
_cell.angle_beta   90.00
_cell.angle_gamma   90.00
#
_symmetry.space_group_name_H-M   'P 1'
#
loop_
_entity.id
_entity.type
_entity.pdbx_description
1 polymer ?
#
loop_
_entity_poly.entity_id
_entity_poly.type
_entity_poly.pdbx_seq_one_letter_code
_entity_poly.pdbx_strand_id
1 'polypeptide(L)'
;MPSAYNVILVRPTLNAFRAIIFTYHMKIKFLVVGGVGEAQTDALQSRKSYGEAIKRGKKRGLEETPREENSNKRGKDPVPRPEPKEEAPIMVQPVEELHTVELVSGNPGKVTKIGSKMKEDVRDQVVNCLRKNKDIFVWTPQDLEGIDLGVTTHHLNLNPTIRPIKQKKNNTSDLKKTKSSKER
;
A
#
# COMPACT_ATOMS: atom_id res chain seq x y z
N MET A 1 2.10 15.44 -1.59
CA MET A 1 3.10 14.41 -1.21
C MET A 1 3.01 13.25 -2.15
N PRO A 2 3.90 12.99 -3.09
CA PRO A 2 3.64 11.96 -4.09
C PRO A 2 3.92 10.50 -3.68
N SER A 3 3.04 9.55 -4.03
CA SER A 3 3.13 8.11 -3.68
C SER A 3 4.38 7.48 -4.29
N ALA A 4 5.14 6.72 -3.48
CA ALA A 4 6.26 5.90 -3.97
C ALA A 4 5.79 4.70 -4.83
N TYR A 5 4.48 4.46 -4.89
CA TYR A 5 3.86 3.39 -5.65
C TYR A 5 2.96 3.97 -6.73
N ASN A 6 3.19 3.55 -7.97
CA ASN A 6 2.34 3.91 -9.11
C ASN A 6 1.08 3.04 -9.20
N VAL A 7 1.12 1.81 -8.65
CA VAL A 7 0.01 0.86 -8.61
C VAL A 7 0.13 -0.02 -7.36
N ILE A 8 -1.00 -0.33 -6.70
CA ILE A 8 -1.08 -1.33 -5.63
C ILE A 8 -1.97 -2.47 -6.15
N LEU A 9 -1.40 -3.65 -6.34
CA LEU A 9 -2.13 -4.85 -6.74
C LEU A 9 -2.47 -5.67 -5.51
N VAL A 10 -3.77 -5.88 -5.29
CA VAL A 10 -4.27 -6.72 -4.19
C VAL A 10 -4.33 -8.19 -4.59
N ARG A 11 -4.47 -9.08 -3.59
CA ARG A 11 -4.53 -10.54 -3.80
C ARG A 11 -5.59 -10.97 -4.85
N PRO A 12 -6.82 -10.43 -4.86
CA PRO A 12 -7.79 -10.72 -5.92
C PRO A 12 -7.25 -10.42 -7.32
N THR A 13 -6.66 -9.25 -7.52
CA THR A 13 -6.11 -8.81 -8.80
C THR A 13 -4.93 -9.70 -9.24
N LEU A 14 -4.03 -10.05 -8.33
CA LEU A 14 -2.92 -10.96 -8.61
C LEU A 14 -3.41 -12.35 -9.03
N ASN A 15 -4.45 -12.86 -8.36
CA ASN A 15 -5.07 -14.14 -8.71
C ASN A 15 -5.74 -14.10 -10.09
N ALA A 16 -6.43 -13.00 -10.42
CA ALA A 16 -7.04 -12.80 -11.74
C ALA A 16 -6.01 -12.84 -12.87
N PHE A 17 -4.82 -12.26 -12.65
CA PHE A 17 -3.70 -12.33 -13.59
C PHE A 17 -2.94 -13.67 -13.58
N ARG A 18 -3.36 -14.62 -12.74
CA ARG A 18 -2.61 -15.85 -12.43
C ARG A 18 -1.13 -15.54 -12.13
N ALA A 19 -0.93 -14.44 -11.39
CA ALA A 19 0.38 -13.87 -11.16
C ALA A 19 1.12 -14.62 -10.05
N ILE A 20 2.37 -14.95 -10.29
CA ILE A 20 3.30 -15.57 -9.33
C ILE A 20 4.33 -14.53 -8.93
N ILE A 21 4.42 -14.25 -7.64
CA ILE A 21 5.39 -13.33 -7.06
C ILE A 21 6.64 -14.10 -6.66
N PHE A 22 7.73 -13.86 -7.37
CA PHE A 22 9.06 -14.34 -7.02
C PHE A 22 9.72 -13.30 -6.12
N THR A 23 9.44 -13.37 -4.82
CA THR A 23 9.96 -12.44 -3.81
C THR A 23 11.48 -12.39 -3.81
N TYR A 24 12.15 -13.54 -3.97
CA TYR A 24 13.61 -13.62 -3.98
C TYR A 24 14.25 -12.83 -5.13
N HIS A 25 13.66 -12.88 -6.33
CA HIS A 25 14.16 -12.15 -7.50
C HIS A 25 13.45 -10.81 -7.72
N MET A 26 12.55 -10.44 -6.80
CA MET A 26 11.68 -9.27 -6.91
C MET A 26 11.02 -9.15 -8.30
N LYS A 27 10.47 -10.27 -8.76
CA LYS A 27 9.80 -10.42 -10.07
C LYS A 27 8.37 -10.89 -9.89
N ILE A 28 7.51 -10.49 -10.81
CA ILE A 28 6.15 -10.99 -10.94
C ILE A 28 6.03 -11.58 -12.34
N LYS A 29 5.61 -12.83 -12.44
CA LYS A 29 5.20 -13.45 -13.71
C LYS A 29 3.70 -13.56 -13.76
N PHE A 30 3.09 -13.27 -14.90
CA PHE A 30 1.64 -13.33 -15.07
C PHE A 30 1.32 -13.84 -16.47
N LEU A 31 0.12 -14.39 -16.66
CA LEU A 31 -0.28 -14.91 -17.97
C LEU A 31 -0.74 -13.77 -18.88
N VAL A 32 -0.30 -13.80 -20.13
CA VAL A 32 -0.70 -12.89 -21.21
C VAL A 32 -1.11 -13.69 -22.45
N VAL A 33 -1.90 -13.09 -23.34
CA VAL A 33 -2.25 -13.74 -24.62
C VAL A 33 -0.95 -13.98 -25.40
N GLY A 34 -0.61 -15.24 -25.64
CA GLY A 34 0.62 -15.64 -26.34
C GLY A 34 1.82 -15.96 -25.44
N GLY A 35 1.70 -15.95 -24.10
CA GLY A 35 2.80 -16.42 -23.24
C GLY A 35 2.76 -15.96 -21.79
N VAL A 36 3.95 -15.87 -21.19
CA VAL A 36 4.15 -15.41 -19.81
C VAL A 36 4.76 -14.01 -19.85
N GLY A 37 4.05 -13.04 -19.28
CA GLY A 37 4.54 -11.70 -19.03
C GLY A 37 5.38 -11.66 -17.75
N GLU A 38 6.39 -10.80 -17.72
CA GLU A 38 7.27 -10.62 -16.57
C GLU A 38 7.41 -9.13 -16.23
N ALA A 39 7.19 -8.80 -14.96
CA ALA A 39 7.48 -7.49 -14.40
C ALA A 39 8.58 -7.63 -13.35
N GLN A 40 9.65 -6.84 -13.48
CA GLN A 40 10.77 -6.84 -12.53
C GLN A 40 10.83 -5.50 -11.82
N THR A 41 11.05 -5.51 -10.50
CA THR A 41 11.26 -4.28 -9.75
C THR A 41 12.72 -3.84 -9.82
N ASP A 42 12.96 -2.55 -9.97
CA ASP A 42 14.29 -1.95 -9.81
C ASP A 42 14.52 -1.56 -8.34
N ALA A 43 15.36 -2.34 -7.65
CA ALA A 43 15.66 -2.11 -6.25
C ALA A 43 16.44 -0.80 -5.99
N LEU A 44 17.29 -0.36 -6.94
CA LEU A 44 18.06 0.87 -6.80
C LEU A 44 17.16 2.09 -6.93
N GLN A 45 16.28 2.11 -7.94
CA GLN A 45 15.32 3.18 -8.11
C GLN A 45 14.34 3.22 -6.94
N SER A 46 13.83 2.07 -6.50
CA SER A 46 12.95 1.98 -5.32
C SER A 46 13.61 2.54 -4.06
N ARG A 47 14.88 2.19 -3.82
CA ARG A 47 15.65 2.69 -2.67
C ARG A 47 15.94 4.20 -2.76
N LYS A 48 16.24 4.71 -3.96
CA LYS A 48 16.42 6.16 -4.19
C LYS A 48 15.12 6.92 -3.90
N SER A 49 14.00 6.49 -4.48
CA SER A 49 12.68 7.12 -4.27
C SER A 49 12.26 7.09 -2.80
N TYR A 50 12.45 5.97 -2.10
CA TYR A 50 12.16 5.86 -0.67
C TYR A 50 13.05 6.80 0.18
N GLY A 51 14.35 6.84 -0.12
CA GLY A 51 15.30 7.72 0.56
C GLY A 51 14.98 9.21 0.37
N GLU A 52 14.56 9.61 -0.83
CA GLU A 52 14.12 10.98 -1.12
C GLU A 52 12.82 11.34 -0.39
N ALA A 53 11.86 10.42 -0.35
CA ALA A 53 10.61 10.60 0.39
C ALA A 53 10.86 10.85 1.88
N ILE A 54 11.74 10.07 2.51
CA ILE A 54 12.14 10.26 3.92
C ILE A 54 12.84 11.61 4.14
N LYS A 55 13.80 11.98 3.27
CA LYS A 55 14.54 13.24 3.39
C LYS A 55 13.61 14.47 3.28
N ARG A 56 12.59 14.41 2.41
CA ARG A 56 11.57 15.46 2.27
C ARG A 56 10.58 15.49 3.44
N GLY A 57 10.39 14.39 4.15
CA GLY A 57 9.68 14.36 5.45
C GLY A 57 10.41 15.19 6.50
N LYS A 58 11.72 15.00 6.64
CA LYS A 58 12.55 15.69 7.65
C LYS A 58 12.73 17.19 7.42
N LYS A 59 12.81 17.65 6.17
CA LYS A 59 13.01 19.08 5.85
C LYS A 59 11.82 19.99 6.18
N ARG A 60 10.62 19.44 6.42
CA ARG A 60 9.39 20.23 6.66
C ARG A 60 9.06 20.40 8.15
N GLY A 61 9.99 20.02 9.04
CA GLY A 61 9.86 20.14 10.50
C GLY A 61 10.80 21.13 11.17
N LEU A 62 11.57 21.92 10.42
CA LEU A 62 12.30 23.08 10.96
C LEU A 62 11.80 24.34 10.25
N GLU A 63 10.98 25.11 10.96
CA GLU A 63 10.82 26.53 10.71
C GLU A 63 12.11 27.23 11.16
N GLU A 64 12.66 28.08 10.29
CA GLU A 64 13.93 28.76 10.49
C GLU A 64 13.75 30.01 11.36
N THR A 65 14.60 30.20 12.37
CA THR A 65 14.88 31.53 12.93
C THR A 65 16.40 31.76 12.92
N PRO A 66 16.89 32.91 12.41
CA PRO A 66 18.32 33.21 12.37
C PRO A 66 18.79 33.86 13.68
N ARG A 67 19.84 33.34 14.32
CA ARG A 67 20.66 34.11 15.28
C ARG A 67 22.07 33.55 15.45
N GLU A 68 23.03 34.47 15.46
CA GLU A 68 24.48 34.32 15.46
C GLU A 68 25.11 33.56 16.64
N GLU A 69 26.25 32.92 16.32
CA GLU A 69 27.53 32.80 17.05
C GLU A 69 27.54 32.85 18.59
N ASN A 70 27.98 31.76 19.27
CA ASN A 70 29.34 31.65 19.84
C ASN A 70 29.59 30.36 20.67
N SER A 71 30.84 29.91 20.62
CA SER A 71 31.63 29.01 21.50
C SER A 71 30.97 28.10 22.57
N ASN A 72 31.31 26.81 22.60
CA ASN A 72 32.36 26.19 23.46
C ASN A 72 32.09 24.69 23.78
N LYS A 73 33.16 23.97 24.13
CA LYS A 73 33.31 22.50 24.16
C LYS A 73 32.78 21.79 25.43
N ARG A 74 32.57 20.46 25.28
CA ARG A 74 32.64 19.32 26.24
C ARG A 74 31.34 18.77 26.85
N GLY A 75 31.22 17.44 26.77
CA GLY A 75 30.32 16.60 27.56
C GLY A 75 29.92 15.34 26.79
N LYS A 76 30.60 14.22 27.01
CA LYS A 76 30.15 12.89 26.56
C LYS A 76 29.10 12.40 27.54
N ASP A 77 27.85 12.30 27.11
CA ASP A 77 26.81 11.51 27.78
C ASP A 77 26.22 10.50 26.79
N PRO A 78 25.80 9.29 27.24
CA PRO A 78 25.30 8.25 26.34
C PRO A 78 23.92 8.63 25.81
N VAL A 79 23.78 8.56 24.48
CA VAL A 79 22.53 8.83 23.75
C VAL A 79 21.37 8.00 24.31
N PRO A 80 20.28 8.62 24.80
CA PRO A 80 19.04 7.90 25.09
C PRO A 80 18.42 7.47 23.75
N ARG A 81 18.12 6.17 23.63
CA ARG A 81 17.39 5.59 22.49
C ARG A 81 16.05 6.33 22.34
N PRO A 82 15.77 7.02 21.22
CA PRO A 82 14.48 7.65 21.01
C PRO A 82 13.42 6.57 20.82
N GLU A 83 12.43 6.54 21.69
CA GLU A 83 11.22 5.73 21.51
C GLU A 83 10.47 6.22 20.25
N PRO A 84 9.91 5.30 19.43
CA PRO A 84 9.19 5.70 18.22
C PRO A 84 7.91 6.46 18.62
N LYS A 85 7.92 7.78 18.44
CA LYS A 85 6.71 8.59 18.50
C LYS A 85 5.80 8.12 17.37
N GLU A 86 4.54 7.84 17.71
CA GLU A 86 3.50 7.45 16.76
C GLU A 86 3.24 8.64 15.81
N GLU A 87 3.98 8.70 14.69
CA GLU A 87 3.77 9.71 13.65
C GLU A 87 2.39 9.49 13.01
N ALA A 88 1.60 10.56 12.94
CA ALA A 88 0.31 10.56 12.29
C ALA A 88 0.42 10.01 10.85
N PRO A 89 -0.60 9.32 10.32
CA PRO A 89 -0.52 8.72 8.99
C PRO A 89 -0.13 9.77 7.97
N ILE A 90 1.04 9.60 7.35
CA ILE A 90 1.50 10.48 6.27
C ILE A 90 0.50 10.31 5.12
N MET A 91 -0.39 11.28 4.92
CA MET A 91 -1.24 11.33 3.74
C MET A 91 -0.37 11.62 2.52
N VAL A 92 -0.09 10.56 1.75
CA VAL A 92 0.64 10.62 0.50
C VAL A 92 -0.37 10.92 -0.63
N GLN A 93 -0.31 12.13 -1.17
CA GLN A 93 -0.84 12.49 -2.49
C GLN A 93 -0.08 11.77 -3.67
N PRO A 94 -0.37 12.03 -4.95
CA PRO A 94 0.33 11.38 -6.09
C PRO A 94 1.53 12.20 -6.65
N VAL A 95 2.51 11.54 -7.32
CA VAL A 95 3.71 12.15 -8.03
C VAL A 95 3.31 12.98 -9.21
N GLU A 96 2.18 12.65 -9.75
CA GLU A 96 1.68 13.14 -10.99
C GLU A 96 0.27 13.62 -10.78
N GLU A 97 -0.12 14.66 -11.50
CA GLU A 97 -1.52 15.03 -11.60
C GLU A 97 -2.30 13.83 -12.16
N LEU A 98 -3.45 13.55 -11.59
CA LEU A 98 -4.28 12.41 -12.00
C LEU A 98 -5.57 12.91 -12.62
N HIS A 99 -5.95 12.31 -13.74
CA HIS A 99 -7.25 12.52 -14.35
C HIS A 99 -8.26 11.50 -13.84
N THR A 100 -9.41 11.98 -13.39
CA THR A 100 -10.54 11.14 -13.04
C THR A 100 -11.23 10.65 -14.32
N VAL A 101 -11.50 9.35 -14.39
CA VAL A 101 -12.18 8.72 -15.52
C VAL A 101 -13.33 7.87 -15.02
N GLU A 102 -14.49 8.05 -15.65
CA GLU A 102 -15.67 7.21 -15.43
C GLU A 102 -15.51 5.85 -16.14
N LEU A 103 -15.63 4.78 -15.34
CA LEU A 103 -15.51 3.39 -15.81
C LEU A 103 -16.86 2.78 -16.16
N VAL A 104 -17.96 3.31 -15.63
CA VAL A 104 -19.32 2.82 -15.90
C VAL A 104 -20.18 4.01 -16.32
N SER A 105 -20.59 4.03 -17.59
CA SER A 105 -21.41 5.12 -18.14
C SER A 105 -22.69 5.33 -17.33
N GLY A 106 -22.93 6.57 -16.94
CA GLY A 106 -24.12 7.00 -16.21
C GLY A 106 -24.00 6.80 -14.69
N ASN A 107 -22.82 6.48 -14.15
CA ASN A 107 -22.62 6.31 -12.72
C ASN A 107 -21.43 7.15 -12.22
N PRO A 108 -21.68 8.35 -11.63
CA PRO A 108 -20.62 9.24 -11.16
C PRO A 108 -19.84 8.67 -9.96
N GLY A 109 -20.35 7.64 -9.29
CA GLY A 109 -19.66 6.95 -8.21
C GLY A 109 -18.64 5.90 -8.67
N LYS A 110 -18.68 5.49 -9.95
CA LYS A 110 -17.82 4.43 -10.49
C LYS A 110 -16.68 5.00 -11.33
N VAL A 111 -15.81 5.76 -10.66
CA VAL A 111 -14.67 6.45 -11.26
C VAL A 111 -13.33 5.92 -10.75
N THR A 112 -12.30 6.01 -11.57
CA THR A 112 -10.91 5.75 -11.16
C THR A 112 -10.01 6.92 -11.56
N LYS A 113 -8.77 6.94 -11.06
CA LYS A 113 -7.77 7.97 -11.36
C LYS A 113 -6.62 7.37 -12.17
N ILE A 114 -6.27 8.01 -13.28
CA ILE A 114 -5.14 7.62 -14.14
C ILE A 114 -4.11 8.76 -14.23
N GLY A 115 -2.86 8.44 -14.58
CA GLY A 115 -1.82 9.45 -14.78
C GLY A 115 -2.18 10.47 -15.87
N SER A 116 -1.84 11.74 -15.65
CA SER A 116 -2.04 12.82 -16.62
C SER A 116 -1.00 12.85 -17.74
N LYS A 117 0.19 12.30 -17.53
CA LYS A 117 1.34 12.36 -18.45
C LYS A 117 1.36 11.18 -19.42
N MET A 118 0.20 10.79 -19.93
CA MET A 118 0.07 9.75 -20.96
C MET A 118 -0.29 10.40 -22.29
N LYS A 119 0.27 9.88 -23.39
CA LYS A 119 -0.19 10.26 -24.73
C LYS A 119 -1.66 9.85 -24.91
N GLU A 120 -2.42 10.60 -25.70
CA GLU A 120 -3.87 10.40 -25.86
C GLU A 120 -4.21 8.99 -26.36
N ASP A 121 -3.44 8.45 -27.30
CA ASP A 121 -3.59 7.10 -27.84
C ASP A 121 -3.47 6.01 -26.74
N VAL A 122 -2.46 6.13 -25.88
CA VAL A 122 -2.24 5.20 -24.76
C VAL A 122 -3.31 5.39 -23.70
N ARG A 123 -3.67 6.64 -23.41
CA ARG A 123 -4.72 6.98 -22.45
C ARG A 123 -6.03 6.30 -22.85
N ASP A 124 -6.44 6.41 -24.10
CA ASP A 124 -7.69 5.81 -24.58
C ASP A 124 -7.66 4.28 -24.53
N GLN A 125 -6.53 3.67 -24.87
CA GLN A 125 -6.33 2.22 -24.72
C GLN A 125 -6.48 1.77 -23.26
N VAL A 126 -5.86 2.49 -22.33
CA VAL A 126 -5.95 2.21 -20.89
C VAL A 126 -7.39 2.39 -20.41
N VAL A 127 -8.05 3.50 -20.73
CA VAL A 127 -9.43 3.75 -20.33
C VAL A 127 -10.37 2.67 -20.88
N ASN A 128 -10.22 2.28 -22.14
CA ASN A 128 -11.02 1.23 -22.74
C ASN A 128 -10.77 -0.14 -22.07
N CYS A 129 -9.51 -0.45 -21.74
CA CYS A 129 -9.16 -1.65 -20.99
C CYS A 129 -9.83 -1.68 -19.60
N LEU A 130 -9.75 -0.58 -18.86
CA LEU A 130 -10.36 -0.46 -17.54
C LEU A 130 -11.90 -0.57 -17.58
N ARG A 131 -12.54 0.01 -18.61
CA ARG A 131 -13.99 -0.11 -18.83
C ARG A 131 -14.42 -1.53 -19.16
N LYS A 132 -13.62 -2.26 -19.96
CA LYS A 132 -13.86 -3.67 -20.28
C LYS A 132 -13.74 -4.59 -19.06
N ASN A 133 -12.88 -4.23 -18.10
CA ASN A 133 -12.62 -4.98 -16.88
C ASN A 133 -13.19 -4.26 -15.64
N LYS A 134 -14.38 -3.64 -15.74
CA LYS A 134 -14.99 -2.85 -14.66
C LYS A 134 -15.40 -3.68 -13.43
N ASP A 135 -15.50 -4.98 -13.59
CA ASP A 135 -15.84 -6.02 -12.61
C ASP A 135 -14.71 -6.33 -11.63
N ILE A 136 -13.46 -5.99 -11.98
CA ILE A 136 -12.31 -6.15 -11.06
C ILE A 136 -12.32 -5.12 -9.92
N PHE A 137 -13.14 -4.07 -10.04
CA PHE A 137 -13.26 -3.01 -9.06
C PHE A 137 -14.38 -3.30 -8.08
N VAL A 138 -14.07 -3.13 -6.80
CA VAL A 138 -15.02 -3.19 -5.70
C VAL A 138 -15.53 -1.78 -5.45
N TRP A 139 -16.78 -1.50 -5.82
CA TRP A 139 -17.39 -0.17 -5.65
C TRP A 139 -18.12 -0.05 -4.33
N THR A 140 -18.68 -1.16 -3.85
CA THR A 140 -19.45 -1.30 -2.62
C THR A 140 -18.99 -2.54 -1.86
N PRO A 141 -19.21 -2.60 -0.52
CA PRO A 141 -18.91 -3.80 0.25
C PRO A 141 -19.62 -5.06 -0.27
N GLN A 142 -20.75 -4.91 -0.96
CA GLN A 142 -21.50 -6.00 -1.58
C GLN A 142 -20.80 -6.59 -2.80
N ASP A 143 -19.93 -5.83 -3.48
CA ASP A 143 -19.16 -6.32 -4.63
C ASP A 143 -17.98 -7.22 -4.19
N LEU A 144 -17.66 -7.27 -2.90
CA LEU A 144 -16.77 -8.27 -2.32
C LEU A 144 -17.55 -9.56 -2.12
N GLU A 145 -17.78 -10.29 -3.21
CA GLU A 145 -18.07 -11.72 -3.07
C GLU A 145 -16.80 -12.35 -2.46
N GLY A 146 -16.88 -12.64 -1.16
CA GLY A 146 -15.79 -13.25 -0.43
C GLY A 146 -15.29 -14.48 -1.18
N ILE A 147 -13.98 -14.74 -1.10
CA ILE A 147 -13.42 -15.97 -1.67
C ILE A 147 -14.16 -17.14 -1.01
N ASP A 148 -14.66 -18.07 -1.83
CA ASP A 148 -15.40 -19.24 -1.38
C ASP A 148 -14.78 -19.84 -0.11
N LEU A 149 -15.63 -20.11 0.88
CA LEU A 149 -15.20 -20.72 2.13
C LEU A 149 -14.59 -22.10 1.89
N GLY A 150 -15.01 -22.84 0.86
CA GLY A 150 -14.34 -24.08 0.44
C GLY A 150 -12.87 -23.88 0.02
N VAL A 151 -12.51 -22.69 -0.44
CA VAL A 151 -11.15 -22.31 -0.88
C VAL A 151 -10.35 -21.62 0.24
N THR A 152 -11.02 -20.85 1.11
CA THR A 152 -10.36 -20.11 2.22
C THR A 152 -10.31 -20.86 3.54
N THR A 153 -11.10 -21.92 3.70
CA THR A 153 -11.04 -22.75 4.90
C THR A 153 -9.79 -23.62 4.84
N HIS A 154 -8.93 -23.44 5.83
CA HIS A 154 -7.84 -24.36 6.11
C HIS A 154 -8.24 -25.18 7.33
N HIS A 155 -8.31 -26.49 7.19
CA HIS A 155 -8.54 -27.37 8.32
C HIS A 155 -7.24 -27.47 9.14
N LEU A 156 -7.26 -26.94 10.36
CA LEU A 156 -6.15 -27.15 11.28
C LEU A 156 -6.22 -28.59 11.79
N ASN A 157 -5.16 -29.36 11.61
CA ASN A 157 -5.06 -30.73 12.14
C ASN A 157 -4.94 -30.69 13.66
N LEU A 158 -6.09 -30.57 14.33
CA LEU A 158 -6.20 -30.59 15.79
C LEU A 158 -6.40 -32.03 16.25
N ASN A 159 -5.69 -32.42 17.30
CA ASN A 159 -5.96 -33.68 17.98
C ASN A 159 -7.24 -33.50 18.83
N PRO A 160 -8.34 -34.25 18.56
CA PRO A 160 -9.63 -34.07 19.23
C PRO A 160 -9.60 -34.43 20.71
N THR A 161 -8.55 -35.11 21.17
CA THR A 161 -8.37 -35.46 22.60
C THR A 161 -7.77 -34.33 23.43
N ILE A 162 -7.23 -33.28 22.79
CA ILE A 162 -6.61 -32.14 23.49
C ILE A 162 -7.68 -31.11 23.87
N ARG A 163 -7.73 -30.76 25.15
CA ARG A 163 -8.67 -29.75 25.66
C ARG A 163 -8.28 -28.35 25.18
N PRO A 164 -9.22 -27.52 24.67
CA PRO A 164 -8.93 -26.14 24.31
C PRO A 164 -8.40 -25.33 25.50
N ILE A 165 -7.35 -24.55 25.28
CA ILE A 165 -6.77 -23.66 26.30
C ILE A 165 -7.19 -22.23 25.99
N LYS A 166 -7.92 -21.59 26.92
CA LYS A 166 -8.26 -20.17 26.84
C LYS A 166 -7.08 -19.34 27.36
N GLN A 167 -6.33 -18.71 26.45
CA GLN A 167 -5.28 -17.78 26.84
C GLN A 167 -5.87 -16.46 27.36
N LYS A 168 -5.38 -16.00 28.51
CA LYS A 168 -5.76 -14.70 29.09
C LYS A 168 -5.23 -13.59 28.18
N LYS A 169 -6.10 -12.66 27.79
CA LYS A 169 -5.70 -11.48 27.02
C LYS A 169 -4.77 -10.62 27.87
N ASN A 170 -3.58 -10.30 27.37
CA ASN A 170 -2.68 -9.38 28.04
C ASN A 170 -3.19 -7.95 27.89
N ASN A 171 -3.10 -7.17 28.97
CA ASN A 171 -3.41 -5.74 28.95
C ASN A 171 -2.32 -5.02 28.15
N THR A 172 -2.57 -4.76 26.87
CA THR A 172 -1.78 -3.79 26.10
C THR A 172 -2.16 -2.39 26.62
N SER A 173 -1.17 -1.57 26.97
CA SER A 173 -1.35 -0.19 27.41
C SER A 173 -2.22 0.63 26.45
N ASP A 174 -2.92 1.64 26.99
CA ASP A 174 -4.07 2.32 26.34
C ASP A 174 -3.76 3.02 25.01
N LEU A 175 -2.48 3.16 24.62
CA LEU A 175 -2.09 3.68 23.30
C LEU A 175 -2.55 2.78 22.13
N LYS A 176 -2.90 1.51 22.36
CA LYS A 176 -3.32 0.57 21.30
C LYS A 176 -4.82 0.30 21.21
N LYS A 177 -5.65 0.90 22.06
CA LYS A 177 -7.10 0.60 22.12
C LYS A 177 -7.95 1.30 21.05
N THR A 178 -7.46 2.35 20.41
CA THR A 178 -8.29 3.17 19.50
C THR A 178 -8.40 2.62 18.07
N LYS A 179 -7.67 1.56 17.71
CA LYS A 179 -7.71 0.98 16.35
C LYS A 179 -8.48 -0.35 16.22
N SER A 180 -9.01 -0.91 17.32
CA SER A 180 -9.63 -2.26 17.30
C SER A 180 -11.16 -2.26 17.39
N SER A 181 -11.82 -1.11 17.52
CA SER A 181 -13.29 -1.03 17.65
C SER A 181 -13.90 -0.27 16.49
N LYS A 182 -13.74 -0.80 15.27
CA LYS A 182 -14.68 -0.51 14.17
C LYS A 182 -14.64 -1.62 13.12
N GLU A 183 -14.98 -2.83 13.55
CA GLU A 183 -15.43 -3.87 12.63
C GLU A 183 -16.36 -4.83 13.40
N ARG A 184 -17.65 -4.51 13.34
CA ARG A 184 -18.79 -5.42 13.27
C ARG A 184 -20.03 -4.62 12.93
#